data_AF-A0A533YKU0-F1
#
_entry.id   AF-A0A533YKU0-F1
#
_cell.length_a   1.000
_cell.length_b   1.000
_cell.length_c   1.000
_cell.angle_alpha   90.00
_cell.angle_beta   90.00
_cell.angle_gamma   90.00
#
_symmetry.space_group_name_H-M   'P 1'
#
loop_
_entity.id
_entity.type
_entity.pdbx_description
1 polymer ?
#
loop_
_entity_poly.entity_id
_entity_poly.type
_entity_poly.pdbx_seq_one_letter_code
_entity_poly.pdbx_strand_id
1 'polypeptide(L)'
;MVLSAKVLWPLFPLLLLIVVVCLTWALVYAVRRSRGATAIWLQGAALGCYLLAAGAAMASERGAMSAHIHRPFSLLTQLTIAVALFRIWGRERPLMVLNIGAWAAILADTALHYLLAR
;
A
#
# COMPACT_ATOMS: atom_id res chain seq x y z
N MET A 1 10.97 -24.84 -11.69
CA MET A 1 10.99 -24.67 -10.22
C MET A 1 9.54 -24.62 -9.76
N VAL A 2 9.08 -25.59 -8.98
CA VAL A 2 7.72 -25.56 -8.42
C VAL A 2 7.71 -24.49 -7.33
N LEU A 3 7.21 -23.30 -7.65
CA LEU A 3 7.00 -22.23 -6.67
C LEU A 3 5.92 -22.74 -5.69
N SER A 4 6.34 -23.28 -4.56
CA SER A 4 5.41 -23.83 -3.58
C SER A 4 4.65 -22.68 -2.92
N ALA A 5 3.33 -22.62 -3.12
CA ALA A 5 2.45 -21.60 -2.57
C ALA A 5 2.59 -21.42 -1.05
N LYS A 6 2.99 -22.48 -0.33
CA LYS A 6 3.26 -22.44 1.11
C LYS A 6 4.50 -21.63 1.50
N VAL A 7 5.50 -21.53 0.61
CA VAL A 7 6.74 -20.76 0.85
C VAL A 7 6.52 -19.27 0.60
N LEU A 8 5.60 -18.93 -0.31
CA LEU A 8 5.30 -17.56 -0.71
C LEU A 8 4.19 -16.92 0.15
N TRP A 9 3.41 -17.72 0.86
CA TRP A 9 2.37 -17.25 1.76
C TRP A 9 2.85 -16.20 2.81
N PRO A 10 4.00 -16.34 3.49
CA PRO A 10 4.48 -15.33 4.43
C PRO A 10 4.93 -14.00 3.79
N LEU A 11 5.08 -13.93 2.46
CA LEU A 11 5.40 -12.67 1.78
C LEU A 11 4.22 -11.69 1.78
N PHE A 12 2.98 -12.18 1.78
CA PHE A 12 1.78 -11.32 1.84
C PHE A 12 1.75 -10.41 3.08
N PRO A 13 1.81 -10.93 4.32
CA PRO A 13 1.83 -10.08 5.51
C PRO A 13 3.10 -9.23 5.61
N LEU A 14 4.23 -9.69 5.04
CA LEU A 14 5.47 -8.92 5.03
C LEU A 14 5.35 -7.69 4.11
N LEU A 15 4.82 -7.86 2.89
CA LEU A 15 4.58 -6.76 1.96
C LEU A 15 3.57 -5.77 2.57
N LEU A 16 2.55 -6.28 3.25
CA LEU A 16 1.59 -5.45 3.98
C LEU A 16 2.25 -4.60 5.05
N LEU A 17 3.10 -5.21 5.87
CA LEU A 17 3.88 -4.51 6.89
C LEU A 17 4.75 -3.41 6.28
N ILE A 18 5.44 -3.71 5.17
CA ILE A 18 6.28 -2.73 4.46
C ILE A 18 5.45 -1.52 4.03
N VAL A 19 4.29 -1.74 3.41
CA VAL A 19 3.41 -0.64 2.97
C VAL A 19 2.94 0.20 4.16
N VAL A 20 2.47 -0.43 5.24
CA VAL A 20 2.01 0.27 6.45
C VAL A 20 3.15 1.11 7.04
N VAL A 21 4.36 0.55 7.17
CA VAL A 21 5.51 1.27 7.71
C VAL A 21 5.88 2.45 6.81
N CYS A 22 5.95 2.25 5.49
CA CYS A 22 6.27 3.31 4.54
C CYS A 22 5.26 4.47 4.58
N LEU A 23 3.96 4.16 4.56
CA LEU A 23 2.90 5.18 4.58
C LEU A 23 2.81 5.89 5.95
N THR A 24 3.00 5.16 7.05
CA THR A 24 3.04 5.76 8.39
C THR A 24 4.21 6.71 8.53
N TRP A 25 5.40 6.30 8.07
CA TRP A 25 6.57 7.17 8.11
C TRP A 25 6.43 8.39 7.19
N ALA A 26 5.79 8.22 6.02
CA ALA A 26 5.49 9.32 5.11
C ALA A 26 4.52 10.34 5.75
N LEU A 27 3.49 9.86 6.48
CA LEU A 27 2.57 10.71 7.24
C LEU A 27 3.28 11.44 8.38
N VAL A 28 4.08 10.74 9.20
CA VAL A 28 4.87 11.34 10.28
C VAL A 28 5.81 12.40 9.73
N TYR A 29 6.46 12.12 8.60
CA TYR A 29 7.33 13.07 7.93
C TYR A 29 6.54 14.31 7.47
N ALA A 30 5.36 14.13 6.86
CA ALA A 30 4.51 15.24 6.41
C ALA A 30 4.03 16.13 7.56
N VAL A 31 3.66 15.53 8.70
CA VAL A 31 3.24 16.25 9.92
C VAL A 31 4.42 16.99 10.55
N ARG A 32 5.56 16.32 10.75
CA ARG A 32 6.74 16.92 11.41
C ARG A 32 7.36 18.07 10.62
N ARG A 33 7.26 18.06 9.29
CA ARG A 33 7.81 19.11 8.42
C ARG A 33 6.78 20.18 8.03
N SER A 34 5.59 20.18 8.63
CA SER A 34 4.52 21.16 8.38
C SER A 34 4.24 21.37 6.87
N ARG A 35 4.16 20.27 6.10
CA ARG A 35 4.15 20.30 4.62
C ARG A 35 2.81 20.73 3.99
N GLY A 36 2.03 21.52 4.72
CA GLY A 36 0.69 21.95 4.34
C GLY A 36 -0.37 20.87 4.54
N ALA A 37 -1.59 21.30 4.85
CA ALA A 37 -2.72 20.42 5.15
C ALA A 37 -2.96 19.37 4.04
N THR A 38 -2.70 19.73 2.78
CA THR A 38 -2.91 18.86 1.62
C THR A 38 -1.99 17.64 1.58
N ALA A 39 -0.71 17.77 1.96
CA ALA A 39 0.22 16.65 1.99
C ALA A 39 -0.13 15.67 3.11
N ILE A 40 -0.52 16.20 4.27
CA ILE A 40 -0.99 15.40 5.41
C ILE A 40 -2.26 14.65 5.04
N TRP A 41 -3.21 15.32 4.36
CA TRP A 41 -4.46 14.70 3.91
C TRP A 41 -4.21 13.58 2.88
N LEU A 42 -3.31 13.80 1.91
CA LEU A 42 -2.98 12.77 0.91
C LEU A 42 -2.31 11.55 1.53
N GLN A 43 -1.35 11.74 2.43
CA GLN A 43 -0.69 10.63 3.13
C GLN A 43 -1.65 9.91 4.08
N GLY A 44 -2.51 10.65 4.78
CA GLY A 44 -3.56 10.09 5.63
C GLY A 44 -4.60 9.31 4.82
N ALA A 45 -5.02 9.83 3.67
CA ALA A 45 -5.95 9.15 2.77
C ALA A 45 -5.34 7.86 2.18
N ALA A 46 -4.06 7.88 1.80
CA ALA A 46 -3.35 6.69 1.31
C ALA A 46 -3.25 5.61 2.40
N LEU A 47 -2.85 5.99 3.61
CA LEU A 47 -2.80 5.06 4.76
C LEU A 47 -4.18 4.52 5.10
N GLY A 48 -5.20 5.38 5.14
CA GLY A 48 -6.58 4.98 5.42
C GLY A 48 -7.13 4.02 4.36
N CYS A 49 -6.93 4.30 3.07
CA CYS A 49 -7.33 3.40 1.98
C CYS A 49 -6.63 2.05 2.09
N TYR A 50 -5.34 2.05 2.45
CA TYR A 50 -4.59 0.81 2.59
C TYR A 50 -5.06 -0.03 3.78
N LEU A 51 -5.33 0.58 4.93
CA LEU A 51 -5.88 -0.10 6.10
C LEU A 51 -7.28 -0.68 5.82
N LEU A 52 -8.12 0.03 5.06
CA LEU A 52 -9.40 -0.49 4.61
C LEU A 52 -9.24 -1.67 3.65
N ALA A 53 -8.27 -1.63 2.73
CA ALA A 53 -7.93 -2.75 1.86
C ALA A 53 -7.50 -3.99 2.67
N ALA A 54 -6.61 -3.80 3.65
CA ALA A 54 -6.15 -4.83 4.56
C ALA A 54 -7.29 -5.41 5.41
N GLY A 55 -8.16 -4.55 5.95
CA GLY A 55 -9.35 -4.96 6.69
C GLY A 55 -10.32 -5.77 5.83
N ALA A 56 -10.56 -5.36 4.59
CA ALA A 56 -11.38 -6.09 3.64
C ALA A 56 -10.78 -7.46 3.27
N ALA A 57 -9.45 -7.56 3.16
CA ALA A 57 -8.76 -8.84 2.94
C ALA A 57 -8.94 -9.79 4.13
N MET A 58 -8.71 -9.32 5.37
CA MET A 58 -8.93 -10.13 6.58
C MET A 58 -10.40 -10.54 6.75
N ALA A 59 -11.35 -9.66 6.41
CA ALA A 59 -12.78 -9.97 6.44
C ALA A 59 -13.16 -11.01 5.37
N SER A 60 -12.50 -10.99 4.22
CA SER A 60 -12.70 -11.97 3.14
C SER A 60 -12.14 -13.35 3.53
N GLU A 61 -10.96 -13.41 4.15
CA GLU A 61 -10.37 -14.67 4.65
C GLU A 61 -11.21 -15.32 5.76
N ARG A 62 -11.98 -14.53 6.52
CA ARG A 62 -12.95 -15.02 7.51
C ARG A 62 -14.28 -15.47 6.91
N GLY A 63 -14.41 -15.49 5.59
CA GLY A 63 -15.61 -15.94 4.87
C GLY A 63 -16.78 -14.95 4.89
N ALA A 64 -16.57 -13.71 5.35
CA ALA A 64 -17.65 -12.71 5.47
C ALA A 64 -17.90 -11.92 4.18
N MET A 65 -16.94 -11.88 3.24
CA MET A 65 -17.03 -11.08 2.01
C MET A 65 -16.28 -11.72 0.82
N SER A 66 -16.82 -11.52 -0.38
CA SER A 66 -16.21 -11.98 -1.64
C SER A 66 -14.84 -11.34 -1.88
N ALA A 67 -13.85 -12.16 -2.26
CA ALA A 67 -12.46 -11.77 -2.51
C ALA A 67 -12.26 -10.77 -3.66
N HIS A 68 -13.32 -10.21 -4.25
CA HIS A 68 -13.23 -9.14 -5.25
C HIS A 68 -13.36 -7.73 -4.64
N ILE A 69 -13.74 -7.60 -3.37
CA ILE A 69 -13.97 -6.30 -2.73
C ILE A 69 -12.66 -5.58 -2.35
N HIS A 70 -11.54 -6.27 -2.15
CA HIS A 70 -10.26 -5.63 -1.78
C HIS A 70 -9.52 -4.98 -2.97
N ARG A 71 -9.79 -5.40 -4.21
CA ARG A 71 -9.16 -4.84 -5.44
C ARG A 71 -9.40 -3.34 -5.65
N PRO A 72 -10.63 -2.80 -5.53
CA PRO A 72 -10.86 -1.37 -5.70
C PRO A 72 -10.13 -0.52 -4.64
N PHE A 73 -9.99 -1.02 -3.41
CA PHE A 73 -9.25 -0.30 -2.36
C PHE A 73 -7.73 -0.28 -2.62
N SER A 74 -7.17 -1.37 -3.14
CA SER A 74 -5.77 -1.40 -3.58
C SER A 74 -5.51 -0.40 -4.72
N LEU A 75 -6.42 -0.34 -5.71
CA LEU A 75 -6.35 0.64 -6.81
C LEU A 75 -6.48 2.09 -6.33
N LEU A 76 -7.38 2.36 -5.39
CA LEU A 76 -7.51 3.69 -4.76
C LEU A 76 -6.25 4.07 -3.99
N THR A 77 -5.62 3.11 -3.31
CA THR A 77 -4.33 3.32 -2.63
C THR A 77 -3.22 3.65 -3.64
N GLN A 78 -3.16 2.93 -4.75
CA GLN A 78 -2.20 3.22 -5.82
C GLN A 78 -2.43 4.60 -6.46
N LEU A 79 -3.68 5.00 -6.70
CA LEU A 79 -4.04 6.32 -7.22
C LEU A 79 -3.65 7.44 -6.25
N THR A 80 -3.93 7.27 -4.96
CA THR A 80 -3.57 8.27 -3.93
C THR A 80 -2.05 8.41 -3.80
N ILE A 81 -1.30 7.29 -3.83
CA ILE A 81 0.17 7.30 -3.84
C ILE A 81 0.71 7.96 -5.13
N ALA A 82 0.13 7.67 -6.30
CA ALA A 82 0.54 8.27 -7.57
C ALA A 82 0.32 9.79 -7.60
N VAL A 83 -0.84 10.25 -7.11
CA VAL A 83 -1.13 11.69 -6.96
C VAL A 83 -0.18 12.34 -5.95
N ALA A 84 0.11 11.67 -4.85
CA ALA A 84 1.08 12.15 -3.87
C ALA A 84 2.47 12.29 -4.51
N LEU A 85 2.93 11.28 -5.26
CA LEU A 85 4.19 11.27 -5.98
C LEU A 85 4.30 12.38 -7.02
N PHE A 86 3.26 12.58 -7.82
CA PHE A 86 3.21 13.64 -8.82
C PHE A 86 3.35 15.03 -8.19
N ARG A 87 2.72 15.24 -7.03
CA ARG A 87 2.77 16.54 -6.32
C ARG A 87 4.09 16.83 -5.62
N ILE A 88 4.77 15.80 -5.12
CA ILE A 88 6.07 15.93 -4.42
C ILE A 88 7.27 15.74 -5.37
N TRP A 89 7.02 15.44 -6.64
CA TRP A 89 8.03 15.11 -7.65
C TRP A 89 9.10 16.19 -7.72
N GLY A 90 10.36 15.79 -7.59
CA GLY A 90 11.52 16.70 -7.68
C GLY A 90 11.73 17.64 -6.49
N ARG A 91 10.74 17.82 -5.60
CA ARG A 91 10.88 18.65 -4.39
C ARG A 91 11.45 17.86 -3.23
N GLU A 92 10.97 16.63 -2.99
CA GLU A 92 11.10 16.01 -1.67
C GLU A 92 11.49 14.52 -1.74
N ARG A 93 12.77 14.28 -2.04
CA ARG A 93 13.40 12.95 -2.13
C ARG A 93 12.98 11.95 -1.03
N PRO A 94 12.96 12.29 0.28
CA PRO A 94 12.60 11.30 1.31
C PRO A 94 11.12 10.87 1.25
N LEU A 95 10.18 11.78 0.99
CA LEU A 95 8.76 11.39 0.78
C LEU A 95 8.61 10.58 -0.50
N MET A 96 9.37 10.93 -1.54
CA MET A 96 9.33 10.23 -2.82
C MET A 96 9.78 8.77 -2.67
N VAL A 97 10.88 8.53 -1.94
CA VAL A 97 11.37 7.17 -1.64
C VAL A 97 10.36 6.35 -0.85
N LEU A 98 9.72 6.95 0.17
CA LEU A 98 8.70 6.25 0.97
C LEU A 98 7.46 5.90 0.15
N ASN A 99 6.97 6.82 -0.69
CA ASN A 99 5.83 6.56 -1.56
C ASN A 99 6.17 5.54 -2.66
N ILE A 100 7.37 5.60 -3.26
CA ILE A 100 7.84 4.60 -4.23
C ILE A 100 7.95 3.22 -3.57
N GLY A 101 8.50 3.15 -2.35
CA GLY A 101 8.60 1.89 -1.59
C GLY A 101 7.24 1.26 -1.31
N ALA A 102 6.28 2.06 -0.85
CA ALA A 102 4.90 1.62 -0.67
C ALA A 102 4.28 1.14 -2.00
N TRP A 103 4.48 1.90 -3.09
CA TRP A 103 3.93 1.55 -4.40
C TRP A 103 4.52 0.25 -4.96
N ALA A 104 5.83 0.07 -4.85
CA ALA A 104 6.54 -1.13 -5.28
C ALA A 104 6.10 -2.37 -4.49
N ALA A 105 5.88 -2.23 -3.18
CA ALA A 105 5.38 -3.32 -2.35
C ALA A 105 3.94 -3.74 -2.72
N ILE A 106 3.05 -2.80 -3.06
CA ILE A 106 1.69 -3.12 -3.55
C ILE A 106 1.75 -3.83 -4.93
N LEU A 107 2.65 -3.39 -5.81
CA LEU A 107 2.88 -4.04 -7.11
C LEU A 107 3.42 -5.47 -6.95
N ALA A 108 4.37 -5.67 -6.02
CA ALA A 108 4.91 -6.99 -5.70
C ALA A 108 3.83 -7.91 -5.13
N ASP A 109 2.95 -7.41 -4.27
CA ASP A 109 1.80 -8.15 -3.73
C ASP A 109 0.84 -8.60 -4.86
N THR A 110 0.56 -7.71 -5.80
CA THR A 110 -0.28 -8.02 -6.96
C THR A 110 0.37 -9.06 -7.88
N ALA A 111 1.68 -8.93 -8.14
CA ALA A 111 2.43 -9.89 -8.93
C ALA A 111 2.48 -11.27 -8.27
N LEU A 112 2.63 -11.30 -6.94
CA LEU A 112 2.62 -12.53 -6.16
C LEU A 112 1.27 -13.25 -6.22
N HIS A 113 0.17 -12.52 -6.09
CA HIS A 113 -1.18 -13.06 -6.29
C HIS A 113 -1.36 -13.64 -7.70
N TYR A 114 -0.85 -12.98 -8.74
CA TYR A 114 -0.95 -13.45 -10.12
C TYR A 114 -0.12 -14.72 -10.38
N LEU A 115 1.08 -14.80 -9.79
CA LEU A 115 1.95 -15.97 -9.88
C LEU A 115 1.38 -17.20 -9.15
N LEU A 116 0.64 -17.00 -8.06
CA LEU A 116 0.05 -18.07 -7.27
C LEU A 116 -1.33 -18.52 -7.76
N ALA A 117 -2.04 -17.68 -8.50
CA ALA A 117 -3.33 -18.02 -9.12
C ALA A 117 -3.19 -18.82 -10.43
N ARG A 118 -1.96 -19.10 -10.86
CA ARG A 118 -1.63 -19.83 -12.09
C ARG A 118 -1.05 -21.20 -11.77
#